data_AF-A0A6G1GJY0-F1
#
_entry.id   AF-A0A6G1GJY0-F1
#
_cell.length_a   1.000
_cell.length_b   1.000
_cell.length_c   1.000
_cell.angle_alpha   90.00
_cell.angle_beta   90.00
_cell.angle_gamma   90.00
#
_symmetry.space_group_name_H-M   'P 1'
#
loop_
_entity.id
_entity.type
_entity.pdbx_description
1 polymer ?
#
loop_
_entity_poly.entity_id
_entity_poly.type
_entity_poly.pdbx_seq_one_letter_code
_entity_poly.pdbx_strand_id
1 'polypeptide(L)'
;MDHGAKEAQIPKPESRNSIAQIETTGSYQDRPVTDQSSENPKCHQRRFWPKGVEHKVIASVSLSKTNQNVILTTMQSFTGQYLLDQKAVWEKEVSFHTAQLNQSWFKVVIHGVPVDVDLSNVPFEIPLYNDGIQVIGDSYWLTSAEKRQVQKAGSIVVAFATEKEASFCIRNRVYIAGISARVEKINSTPANAQCRKCQGFGI
;
A
#
# COMPACT_ATOMS: atom_id res chain seq x y z
N MET A 1 42.36 8.04 -39.96
CA MET A 1 40.96 8.50 -40.03
C MET A 1 40.12 7.27 -39.82
N ASP A 2 39.62 7.04 -38.61
CA ASP A 2 38.45 6.20 -38.46
C ASP A 2 37.71 6.56 -37.18
N HIS A 3 36.41 6.41 -37.26
CA HIS A 3 35.40 7.21 -36.58
C HIS A 3 35.17 6.78 -35.12
N GLY A 4 35.28 7.76 -34.20
CA GLY A 4 34.72 7.64 -32.86
C GLY A 4 33.20 7.72 -32.91
N ALA A 5 32.54 6.56 -32.86
CA ALA A 5 31.11 6.47 -32.62
C ALA A 5 30.83 6.60 -31.11
N LYS A 6 30.28 7.75 -30.70
CA LYS A 6 29.66 7.92 -29.38
C LYS A 6 28.30 7.22 -29.43
N GLU A 7 28.18 6.10 -28.73
CA GLU A 7 26.92 5.42 -28.52
C GLU A 7 26.09 6.23 -27.51
N ALA A 8 24.95 6.77 -27.97
CA ALA A 8 24.01 7.52 -27.14
C ALA A 8 23.26 6.53 -26.22
N GLN A 9 23.53 6.59 -24.91
CA GLN A 9 22.78 5.81 -23.93
C GLN A 9 21.35 6.36 -23.78
N ILE A 10 20.40 5.49 -24.09
CA ILE A 10 18.96 5.64 -23.92
C ILE A 10 18.66 5.80 -22.41
N PRO A 11 17.84 6.79 -21.99
CA PRO A 11 17.50 6.96 -20.57
C PRO A 11 16.68 5.77 -20.06
N LYS A 12 17.15 5.14 -18.97
CA LYS A 12 16.42 4.08 -18.25
C LYS A 12 15.18 4.70 -17.57
N PRO A 13 13.98 4.13 -17.75
CA PRO A 13 12.79 4.61 -17.07
C PRO A 13 12.84 4.31 -15.57
N GLU A 14 12.40 5.31 -14.82
CA GLU A 14 12.33 5.44 -13.37
C GLU A 14 11.61 4.25 -12.71
N SER A 15 12.22 3.72 -11.64
CA SER A 15 11.67 2.65 -10.82
C SER A 15 10.41 3.14 -10.10
N ARG A 16 9.25 2.66 -10.56
CA ARG A 16 7.99 2.80 -9.83
C ARG A 16 8.03 1.87 -8.61
N ASN A 17 7.76 2.45 -7.44
CA ASN A 17 7.69 1.78 -6.15
C ASN A 17 6.66 0.66 -6.16
N SER A 18 7.10 -0.59 -6.30
CA SER A 18 6.30 -1.79 -6.10
C SER A 18 6.55 -2.32 -4.68
N ILE A 19 5.51 -2.29 -3.86
CA ILE A 19 5.52 -2.89 -2.52
C ILE A 19 5.03 -4.33 -2.67
N ALA A 20 5.84 -5.32 -2.30
CA ALA A 20 5.41 -6.71 -2.23
C ALA A 20 4.51 -6.89 -1.00
N GLN A 21 3.28 -7.33 -1.22
CA GLN A 21 2.28 -7.60 -0.18
C GLN A 21 2.13 -9.13 -0.03
N ILE A 22 2.32 -9.66 1.19
CA ILE A 22 2.28 -11.11 1.43
C ILE A 22 1.02 -11.49 2.21
N GLU A 23 0.12 -12.26 1.60
CA GLU A 23 -1.17 -12.65 2.18
C GLU A 23 -1.14 -14.02 2.86
N THR A 24 -1.77 -14.07 4.04
CA THR A 24 -2.31 -15.28 4.67
C THR A 24 -3.83 -15.16 4.76
N THR A 25 -4.55 -16.14 4.21
CA THR A 25 -6.00 -16.31 4.42
C THR A 25 -6.32 -17.81 4.55
N GLY A 26 -6.64 -18.24 5.77
CA GLY A 26 -7.65 -19.29 6.02
C GLY A 26 -8.93 -18.54 6.42
N SER A 27 -10.13 -18.90 5.99
CA SER A 27 -10.72 -20.24 5.95
C SER A 27 -11.66 -20.48 4.76
N TYR A 28 -11.72 -21.76 4.40
CA TYR A 28 -12.65 -22.46 3.51
C TYR A 28 -14.14 -22.10 3.69
N GLN A 29 -14.87 -21.86 2.59
CA GLN A 29 -16.21 -22.42 2.33
C GLN A 29 -16.64 -22.27 0.84
N ASP A 30 -16.64 -23.41 0.15
CA ASP A 30 -17.47 -23.90 -0.97
C ASP A 30 -17.86 -23.06 -2.23
N ARG A 31 -17.31 -23.56 -3.38
CA ARG A 31 -17.86 -23.75 -4.75
C ARG A 31 -18.02 -22.56 -5.73
N PRO A 32 -18.11 -22.82 -7.06
CA PRO A 32 -17.41 -23.78 -7.91
C PRO A 32 -16.65 -23.10 -9.08
N VAL A 33 -15.82 -23.88 -9.77
CA VAL A 33 -15.02 -23.50 -10.94
C VAL A 33 -15.88 -23.18 -12.16
N THR A 34 -15.60 -22.07 -12.86
CA THR A 34 -15.84 -21.95 -14.31
C THR A 34 -14.75 -21.12 -15.00
N ASP A 35 -13.93 -21.86 -15.75
CA ASP A 35 -13.18 -21.60 -16.99
C ASP A 35 -12.59 -20.23 -17.40
N GLN A 36 -11.24 -20.23 -17.45
CA GLN A 36 -10.34 -19.97 -18.60
C GLN A 36 -10.39 -18.66 -19.42
N SER A 37 -9.31 -17.87 -19.31
CA SER A 37 -8.39 -17.44 -20.39
C SER A 37 -7.37 -16.43 -19.80
N SER A 38 -6.10 -16.33 -20.17
CA SER A 38 -5.14 -17.20 -20.83
C SER A 38 -3.81 -16.44 -20.77
N GLU A 39 -2.93 -16.76 -19.82
CA GLU A 39 -1.50 -16.46 -19.92
C GLU A 39 -0.76 -17.38 -18.96
N ASN A 40 0.17 -18.16 -19.50
CA ASN A 40 0.72 -19.38 -18.92
C ASN A 40 1.79 -19.07 -17.84
N PRO A 41 1.56 -19.29 -16.53
CA PRO A 41 2.51 -18.92 -15.47
C PRO A 41 3.49 -20.07 -15.15
N LYS A 42 3.85 -20.90 -16.14
CA LYS A 42 4.67 -22.11 -15.93
C LYS A 42 6.15 -21.81 -15.67
N CYS A 43 6.66 -20.60 -15.93
CA CYS A 43 8.10 -20.31 -15.79
C CYS A 43 8.54 -19.87 -14.39
N HIS A 44 7.64 -19.42 -13.50
CA HIS A 44 8.05 -18.86 -12.21
C HIS A 44 7.96 -19.84 -11.02
N GLN A 45 7.25 -20.98 -11.14
CA GLN A 45 7.04 -21.87 -9.98
C GLN A 45 8.27 -22.71 -9.57
N ARG A 46 9.29 -22.84 -10.43
CA ARG A 46 10.39 -23.80 -10.22
C ARG A 46 11.55 -23.29 -9.34
N ARG A 47 11.52 -22.03 -8.88
CA ARG A 47 12.73 -21.39 -8.32
C ARG A 47 12.64 -20.92 -6.87
N PHE A 48 11.48 -21.10 -6.23
CA PHE A 48 11.24 -20.68 -4.85
C PHE A 48 11.55 -21.77 -3.80
N TRP A 49 12.48 -22.68 -4.05
CA TRP A 49 12.83 -23.75 -3.11
C TRP A 49 14.04 -23.34 -2.25
N PRO A 50 13.85 -23.06 -0.94
CA PRO A 50 14.96 -23.13 0.00
C PRO A 50 15.50 -24.57 -0.01
N LYS A 51 16.81 -24.74 0.11
CA LYS A 51 17.42 -26.07 0.23
C LYS A 51 16.78 -26.82 1.42
N GLY A 52 16.04 -27.89 1.16
CA GLY A 52 15.44 -28.75 2.19
C GLY A 52 13.91 -28.69 2.37
N VAL A 53 13.16 -27.97 1.52
CA VAL A 53 11.68 -27.97 1.58
C VAL A 53 11.12 -28.85 0.46
N GLU A 54 10.50 -29.98 0.83
CA GLU A 54 9.93 -30.96 -0.12
C GLU A 54 8.60 -30.49 -0.76
N HIS A 55 8.03 -29.38 -0.31
CA HIS A 55 6.69 -28.93 -0.71
C HIS A 55 6.67 -27.50 -1.26
N LYS A 56 5.70 -27.26 -2.17
CA LYS A 56 5.43 -25.92 -2.73
C LYS A 56 5.02 -24.97 -1.61
N VAL A 57 5.74 -23.85 -1.47
CA VAL A 57 5.48 -22.84 -0.41
C VAL A 57 4.49 -21.77 -0.87
N ILE A 58 4.55 -21.37 -2.15
CA ILE A 58 3.70 -20.30 -2.72
C ILE A 58 2.50 -20.91 -3.42
N ALA A 59 1.30 -20.48 -3.03
CA ALA A 59 0.04 -20.84 -3.67
C ALA A 59 -0.15 -20.12 -5.00
N SER A 60 -0.04 -18.79 -4.96
CA SER A 60 -0.27 -17.91 -6.09
C SER A 60 0.61 -16.67 -6.02
N VAL A 61 0.88 -16.13 -7.20
CA VAL A 61 1.48 -14.81 -7.40
C VAL A 61 0.48 -14.03 -8.24
N SER A 62 0.02 -12.90 -7.72
CA SER A 62 -0.91 -12.02 -8.43
C SER A 62 -0.42 -10.58 -8.38
N LEU A 63 -0.95 -9.72 -9.24
CA LEU A 63 -0.68 -8.29 -9.22
C LEU A 63 -1.92 -7.56 -8.72
N SER A 64 -1.71 -6.57 -7.86
CA SER A 64 -2.76 -5.62 -7.49
C SER A 64 -3.16 -4.80 -8.71
N LYS A 65 -4.47 -4.73 -8.98
CA LYS A 65 -5.04 -4.04 -10.15
C LYS A 65 -4.73 -2.54 -10.19
N THR A 66 -4.56 -1.92 -9.03
CA THR A 66 -4.42 -0.46 -8.91
C THR A 66 -2.96 -0.02 -8.96
N ASN A 67 -2.11 -0.66 -8.15
CA ASN A 67 -0.73 -0.20 -7.93
C ASN A 67 0.33 -1.16 -8.47
N GLN A 68 -0.08 -2.25 -9.14
CA GLN A 68 0.82 -3.29 -9.65
C GLN A 68 1.72 -3.91 -8.55
N ASN A 69 1.31 -3.81 -7.28
CA ASN A 69 1.96 -4.51 -6.18
C ASN A 69 1.94 -6.02 -6.42
N VAL A 70 3.06 -6.69 -6.16
CA VAL A 70 3.12 -8.16 -6.24
C VAL A 70 2.52 -8.73 -4.96
N ILE A 71 1.48 -9.54 -5.12
CA ILE A 71 0.83 -10.25 -4.03
C ILE A 71 1.31 -11.70 -4.05
N LEU A 72 1.97 -12.11 -2.97
CA LEU A 72 2.39 -13.50 -2.76
C LEU A 72 1.47 -14.15 -1.74
N THR A 73 0.80 -15.23 -2.13
CA THR A 73 -0.06 -16.00 -1.23
C THR A 73 0.63 -17.31 -0.89
N THR A 74 0.77 -17.64 0.39
CA THR A 74 1.33 -18.93 0.81
C THR A 74 0.34 -20.07 0.69
N MET A 75 0.86 -21.29 0.59
CA MET A 75 0.10 -22.51 0.85
C MET A 75 -0.33 -22.56 2.34
N GLN A 76 -1.44 -23.25 2.64
CA GLN A 76 -2.05 -23.27 3.98
C GLN A 76 -1.10 -23.74 5.10
N SER A 77 -0.08 -24.53 4.76
CA SER A 77 0.92 -25.04 5.69
C SER A 77 2.02 -24.03 6.06
N PHE A 78 2.03 -22.84 5.44
CA PHE A 78 3.06 -21.82 5.65
C PHE A 78 2.44 -20.45 5.95
N THR A 79 3.13 -19.67 6.77
CA THR A 79 2.71 -18.30 7.11
C THR A 79 3.38 -17.28 6.20
N GLY A 80 2.76 -16.10 6.04
CA GLY A 80 3.41 -14.98 5.36
C GLY A 80 4.72 -14.56 6.05
N GLN A 81 4.80 -14.73 7.37
CA GLN A 81 6.02 -14.45 8.14
C GLN A 81 7.16 -15.37 7.71
N TYR A 82 6.87 -16.67 7.48
CA TYR A 82 7.86 -17.60 6.96
C TYR A 82 8.44 -17.16 5.61
N LEU A 83 7.60 -16.62 4.70
CA LEU A 83 8.11 -16.06 3.45
C LEU A 83 9.01 -14.84 3.67
N LEU A 84 8.66 -13.94 4.59
CA LEU A 84 9.50 -12.79 4.93
C LEU A 84 10.83 -13.22 5.54
N ASP A 85 10.82 -14.20 6.43
CA ASP A 85 12.05 -14.72 7.06
C ASP A 85 12.97 -15.37 6.01
N GLN A 86 12.40 -15.96 4.95
CA GLN A 86 13.12 -16.55 3.82
C GLN A 86 13.31 -15.58 2.63
N LYS A 87 13.20 -14.25 2.86
CA LYS A 87 13.31 -13.21 1.81
C LYS A 87 14.51 -13.39 0.87
N ALA A 88 15.68 -13.73 1.42
CA ALA A 88 16.91 -13.89 0.66
C ALA A 88 16.83 -14.94 -0.47
N VAL A 89 15.94 -15.92 -0.35
CA VAL A 89 15.74 -16.98 -1.36
C VAL A 89 15.04 -16.44 -2.60
N TRP A 90 14.10 -15.50 -2.43
CA TRP A 90 13.16 -15.12 -3.47
C TRP A 90 13.25 -13.66 -3.90
N GLU A 91 13.94 -12.81 -3.15
CA GLU A 91 14.16 -11.40 -3.46
C GLU A 91 14.79 -11.16 -4.83
N LYS A 92 15.61 -12.10 -5.32
CA LYS A 92 16.25 -11.99 -6.65
C LYS A 92 15.33 -12.36 -7.81
N GLU A 93 14.26 -13.08 -7.53
CA GLU A 93 13.34 -13.60 -8.54
C GLU A 93 12.16 -12.64 -8.78
N VAL A 94 11.93 -11.70 -7.87
CA VAL A 94 10.82 -10.73 -7.92
C VAL A 94 11.35 -9.32 -7.72
N SER A 95 11.07 -8.41 -8.65
CA SER A 95 11.44 -7.00 -8.51
C SER A 95 10.46 -6.25 -7.61
N PHE A 96 10.92 -5.81 -6.44
CA PHE A 96 10.15 -4.98 -5.50
C PHE A 96 11.08 -4.06 -4.69
N HIS A 97 10.52 -3.01 -4.09
CA HIS A 97 11.26 -2.09 -3.21
C HIS A 97 11.27 -2.58 -1.76
N THR A 98 10.10 -2.93 -1.24
CA THR A 98 9.90 -3.42 0.13
C THR A 98 8.97 -4.62 0.13
N ALA A 99 9.19 -5.55 1.06
CA ALA A 99 8.33 -6.71 1.29
C ALA A 99 7.73 -6.62 2.68
N GLN A 100 6.42 -6.82 2.79
CA GLN A 100 5.72 -6.78 4.07
C GLN A 100 4.53 -7.75 4.10
N LEU A 101 4.09 -8.09 5.30
CA LEU A 101 2.84 -8.82 5.50
C LEU A 101 1.68 -7.96 5.01
N ASN A 102 0.69 -8.60 4.40
CA ASN A 102 -0.59 -7.96 4.16
C ASN A 102 -1.29 -7.80 5.50
N GLN A 103 -1.30 -6.55 5.98
CA GLN A 103 -2.00 -6.16 7.19
C GLN A 103 -3.19 -5.29 6.79
N SER A 104 -4.32 -5.49 7.47
CA SER A 104 -5.48 -4.61 7.31
C SER A 104 -5.14 -3.23 7.86
N TRP A 105 -5.17 -2.21 6.99
CA TRP A 105 -4.93 -0.83 7.39
C TRP A 105 -6.25 -0.11 7.65
N PHE A 106 -6.35 0.51 8.82
CA PHE A 106 -7.51 1.29 9.22
C PHE A 106 -7.26 2.76 8.86
N LYS A 107 -7.67 3.13 7.66
CA LYS A 107 -7.49 4.48 7.11
C LYS A 107 -8.54 5.46 7.64
N VAL A 108 -8.08 6.65 8.00
CA VAL A 108 -8.94 7.78 8.42
C VAL A 108 -8.54 9.04 7.65
N VAL A 109 -9.45 10.01 7.62
CA VAL A 109 -9.22 11.33 7.05
C VAL A 109 -9.08 12.34 8.16
N ILE A 110 -8.01 13.13 8.15
CA ILE A 110 -7.80 14.25 9.07
C ILE A 110 -8.03 15.56 8.29
N HIS A 111 -8.94 16.40 8.79
CA HIS A 111 -9.36 17.63 8.13
C HIS A 111 -8.72 18.88 8.74
N GLY A 112 -8.51 19.89 7.90
CA GLY A 112 -8.05 21.21 8.34
C GLY A 112 -6.54 21.30 8.55
N VAL A 113 -5.77 20.35 8.00
CA VAL A 113 -4.30 20.34 8.10
C VAL A 113 -3.72 21.44 7.21
N PRO A 114 -2.84 22.33 7.72
CA PRO A 114 -2.19 23.35 6.91
C PRO A 114 -1.45 22.73 5.72
N VAL A 115 -1.57 23.32 4.53
CA VAL A 115 -1.07 22.71 3.28
C VAL A 115 0.46 22.68 3.16
N ASP A 116 1.15 23.46 3.99
CA ASP A 116 2.61 23.56 4.14
C ASP A 116 3.20 22.47 5.06
N VAL A 117 2.35 21.65 5.68
CA VAL A 117 2.79 20.49 6.47
C VAL A 117 3.50 19.47 5.59
N ASP A 118 4.71 19.09 6.01
CA ASP A 118 5.46 17.99 5.44
C ASP A 118 4.87 16.64 5.90
N LEU A 119 4.27 15.91 4.95
CA LEU A 119 3.65 14.62 5.25
C LEU A 119 4.65 13.54 5.68
N SER A 120 5.94 13.70 5.37
CA SER A 120 6.96 12.75 5.81
C SER A 120 7.18 12.77 7.33
N ASN A 121 6.82 13.87 7.98
CA ASN A 121 6.92 14.02 9.44
C ASN A 121 5.67 13.52 10.18
N VAL A 122 4.55 13.30 9.49
CA VAL A 122 3.28 12.87 10.09
C VAL A 122 3.41 11.58 10.92
N PRO A 123 4.16 10.54 10.48
CA PRO A 123 4.36 9.34 11.27
C PRO A 123 5.08 9.57 12.60
N PHE A 124 5.85 10.66 12.74
CA PHE A 124 6.56 11.01 13.98
C PHE A 124 5.77 12.02 14.81
N GLU A 125 5.14 12.99 14.16
CA GLU A 125 4.44 14.08 14.81
C GLU A 125 3.15 13.63 15.50
N ILE A 126 2.32 12.83 14.82
CA ILE A 126 1.03 12.40 15.39
C ILE A 126 1.26 11.59 16.68
N PRO A 127 2.12 10.56 16.73
CA PRO A 127 2.36 9.82 17.98
C PRO A 127 2.97 10.67 19.09
N LEU A 128 3.73 11.72 18.75
CA LEU A 128 4.36 12.61 19.74
C LEU A 128 3.33 13.42 20.53
N TYR A 129 2.24 13.84 19.89
CA TYR A 129 1.21 14.68 20.52
C TYR A 129 -0.07 13.94 20.88
N ASN A 130 -0.16 12.65 20.55
CA ASN A 130 -1.35 11.84 20.76
C ASN A 130 -0.91 10.47 21.32
N ASP A 131 -1.03 10.32 22.65
CA ASP A 131 -0.58 9.11 23.32
C ASP A 131 -1.36 7.87 22.87
N GLY A 132 -0.65 6.76 22.68
CA GLY A 132 -1.24 5.45 22.43
C GLY A 132 -1.74 5.23 21.00
N ILE A 133 -1.32 6.04 20.03
CA ILE A 133 -1.56 5.79 18.60
C ILE A 133 -0.25 5.75 17.81
N GLN A 134 -0.18 4.84 16.84
CA GLN A 134 0.96 4.73 15.91
C GLN A 134 0.48 4.79 14.46
N VAL A 135 1.00 5.76 13.72
CA VAL A 135 0.71 5.90 12.29
C VAL A 135 1.55 4.89 11.52
N ILE A 136 0.92 4.20 10.57
CA ILE A 136 1.58 3.27 9.67
C ILE A 136 1.41 3.70 8.21
N GLY A 137 2.39 3.37 7.39
CA GLY A 137 2.39 3.67 5.96
C GLY A 137 2.49 5.18 5.66
N ASP A 138 2.50 5.49 4.36
CA ASP A 138 2.65 6.86 3.89
C ASP A 138 1.31 7.61 3.96
N SER A 139 1.36 8.80 4.53
CA SER A 139 0.22 9.72 4.52
C SER A 139 0.14 10.43 3.16
N TYR A 140 -1.07 10.74 2.71
CA TYR A 140 -1.26 11.45 1.43
C TYR A 140 -2.41 12.46 1.48
N TRP A 141 -2.33 13.48 0.64
CA TRP A 141 -3.39 14.48 0.49
C TRP A 141 -4.58 13.92 -0.29
N LEU A 142 -5.80 14.19 0.17
CA LEU A 142 -7.02 13.89 -0.60
C LEU A 142 -7.23 14.82 -1.79
N THR A 143 -6.63 16.02 -1.75
CA THR A 143 -6.76 17.03 -2.81
C THR A 143 -5.50 17.09 -3.68
N SER A 144 -5.70 17.37 -4.97
CA SER A 144 -4.58 17.57 -5.90
C SER A 144 -3.68 18.73 -5.48
N ALA A 145 -2.41 18.68 -5.89
CA ALA A 145 -1.44 19.72 -5.58
C ALA A 145 -1.89 21.11 -6.09
N GLU A 146 -2.51 21.17 -7.27
CA GLU A 146 -3.06 22.40 -7.87
C GLU A 146 -4.09 23.07 -6.97
N LYS A 147 -5.06 22.30 -6.45
CA LYS A 147 -6.10 22.83 -5.54
C LYS A 147 -5.48 23.33 -4.24
N ARG A 148 -4.40 22.71 -3.77
CA ARG A 148 -3.71 23.09 -2.53
C ARG A 148 -2.95 24.41 -2.64
N GLN A 149 -2.60 24.88 -3.84
CA GLN A 149 -1.91 26.17 -4.01
C GLN A 149 -2.74 27.37 -3.55
N VAL A 150 -4.08 27.28 -3.64
CA VAL A 150 -5.00 28.36 -3.25
C VAL A 150 -5.66 28.13 -1.88
N GLN A 151 -5.50 26.93 -1.31
CA GLN A 151 -6.11 26.56 -0.03
C GLN A 151 -5.14 26.78 1.11
N LYS A 152 -5.61 27.31 2.24
CA LYS A 152 -4.81 27.42 3.46
C LYS A 152 -4.70 26.09 4.23
N ALA A 153 -5.71 25.24 4.09
CA ALA A 153 -5.78 23.95 4.75
C ALA A 153 -6.43 22.90 3.84
N GLY A 154 -5.98 21.66 3.98
CA GLY A 154 -6.45 20.51 3.23
C GLY A 154 -6.91 19.37 4.13
N SER A 155 -7.08 18.20 3.52
CA SER A 155 -7.37 16.96 4.24
C SER A 155 -6.39 15.88 3.82
N ILE A 156 -5.87 15.14 4.81
CA ILE A 156 -4.90 14.07 4.61
C ILE A 156 -5.51 12.73 4.99
N VAL A 157 -5.03 11.66 4.38
CA VAL A 157 -5.32 10.29 4.78
C VAL A 157 -4.14 9.75 5.57
N VAL A 158 -4.46 9.14 6.70
CA VAL A 158 -3.50 8.48 7.59
C VAL A 158 -4.01 7.07 7.88
N ALA A 159 -3.11 6.10 8.02
CA ALA A 159 -3.46 4.72 8.33
C ALA A 159 -2.96 4.28 9.71
N PHE A 160 -3.73 3.41 10.35
CA PHE A 160 -3.41 2.78 11.64
C PHE A 160 -3.41 1.26 11.51
N ALA A 161 -2.63 0.60 12.37
CA ALA A 161 -2.53 -0.86 12.40
C ALA A 161 -3.78 -1.52 13.00
N THR A 162 -4.45 -0.84 13.94
CA THR A 162 -5.62 -1.38 14.62
C THR A 162 -6.87 -0.52 14.46
N GLU A 163 -8.04 -1.16 14.47
CA GLU A 163 -9.32 -0.45 14.46
C GLU A 163 -9.51 0.40 15.71
N LYS A 164 -8.93 -0.03 16.84
CA LYS A 164 -9.01 0.69 18.12
C LYS A 164 -8.33 2.05 18.03
N GLU A 165 -7.14 2.13 17.43
CA GLU A 165 -6.42 3.38 17.20
C GLU A 165 -7.20 4.30 16.25
N ALA A 166 -7.68 3.77 15.12
CA ALA A 166 -8.48 4.55 14.18
C ALA A 166 -9.77 5.08 14.81
N SER A 167 -10.49 4.23 15.55
CA SER A 167 -11.73 4.58 16.24
C SER A 167 -11.49 5.52 17.43
N PHE A 168 -10.33 5.47 18.07
CA PHE A 168 -9.90 6.46 19.05
C PHE A 168 -9.69 7.82 18.38
N CYS A 169 -8.99 7.85 17.24
CA CYS A 169 -8.76 9.08 16.47
C CYS A 169 -10.05 9.68 15.93
N ILE A 170 -11.04 8.88 15.52
CA ILE A 170 -12.33 9.36 15.01
C ILE A 170 -13.20 9.95 16.15
N ARG A 171 -13.20 9.30 17.33
CA ARG A 171 -13.99 9.78 18.47
C ARG A 171 -13.38 11.00 19.14
N ASN A 172 -12.06 11.08 19.13
CA ASN A 172 -11.31 12.21 19.67
C ASN A 172 -10.88 13.14 18.53
N ARG A 173 -10.23 14.25 18.87
CA ARG A 173 -9.54 15.07 17.88
C ARG A 173 -8.07 14.68 17.90
N VAL A 174 -7.39 14.79 16.75
CA VAL A 174 -5.96 14.49 16.65
C VAL A 174 -5.19 15.81 16.61
N TYR A 175 -4.12 15.89 17.39
CA TYR A 175 -3.19 17.00 17.36
C TYR A 175 -2.12 16.78 16.27
N ILE A 176 -2.01 17.74 15.36
CA ILE A 176 -1.04 17.74 14.24
C ILE A 176 -0.77 19.19 13.85
N ALA A 177 0.47 19.55 13.52
CA ALA A 177 0.89 20.91 13.17
C ALA A 177 0.45 21.98 14.18
N GLY A 178 0.44 21.63 15.47
CA GLY A 178 -0.04 22.50 16.54
C GLY A 178 -1.55 22.78 16.56
N ILE A 179 -2.35 22.10 15.72
CA ILE A 179 -3.81 22.25 15.65
C ILE A 179 -4.54 21.01 16.17
N SER A 180 -5.74 21.22 16.73
CA SER A 180 -6.68 20.15 17.06
C SER A 180 -7.58 19.88 15.86
N ALA A 181 -7.31 18.81 15.12
CA ALA A 181 -7.96 18.47 13.86
C ALA A 181 -9.12 17.48 14.05
N ARG A 182 -10.16 17.63 13.22
CA ARG A 182 -11.28 16.68 13.16
C ARG A 182 -10.87 15.48 12.30
N VAL A 183 -11.26 14.29 12.74
CA VAL A 183 -11.00 13.04 12.04
C VAL A 183 -12.30 12.38 11.63
N GLU A 184 -12.32 11.77 10.44
CA GLU A 184 -13.46 11.00 9.93
C GLU A 184 -13.01 9.65 9.36
N LYS A 185 -13.94 8.70 9.36
CA LYS A 185 -13.73 7.42 8.66
C LYS A 185 -13.60 7.70 7.16
N ILE A 186 -12.61 7.10 6.51
CA ILE A 186 -12.50 7.21 5.06
C ILE A 186 -13.72 6.53 4.41
N ASN A 187 -14.47 7.29 3.63
CA ASN A 187 -15.56 6.76 2.83
C ASN A 187 -15.00 6.40 1.46
N SER A 188 -15.01 5.11 1.13
CA SER A 188 -14.71 4.66 -0.22
C SER A 188 -15.85 5.11 -1.13
N THR A 189 -15.69 6.26 -1.77
CA THR A 189 -16.62 6.74 -2.78
C THR A 189 -16.05 6.29 -4.12
N PRO A 190 -16.74 5.45 -4.90
CA PRO A 190 -16.24 5.05 -6.21
C PRO A 190 -16.12 6.29 -7.10
N ALA A 191 -15.18 6.29 -8.04
CA ALA A 191 -14.87 7.46 -8.88
C ALA A 191 -16.10 8.03 -9.62
N ASN A 192 -17.09 7.18 -9.92
CA ASN A 192 -18.34 7.55 -10.58
C ASN A 192 -19.46 8.02 -9.64
N ALA A 193 -19.27 7.94 -8.32
CA ALA A 193 -20.27 8.41 -7.37
C ALA A 193 -20.20 9.94 -7.24
N GLN A 194 -21.32 10.58 -7.53
CA GLN A 194 -21.49 12.02 -7.40
C GLN A 194 -21.81 12.40 -5.96
N CYS A 195 -21.03 13.32 -5.40
CA CYS A 195 -21.33 13.91 -4.11
C CYS A 195 -22.59 14.77 -4.21
N ARG A 196 -23.63 14.41 -3.44
CA ARG A 196 -24.90 15.16 -3.42
C ARG A 196 -24.74 16.61 -2.92
N LYS A 197 -23.69 16.89 -2.15
CA LYS A 197 -23.47 18.22 -1.55
C LYS A 197 -22.69 19.17 -2.46
N CYS A 198 -21.58 18.72 -3.05
CA CYS A 198 -20.76 19.57 -3.92
C CYS A 198 -20.96 19.31 -5.42
N GLN A 199 -21.77 18.32 -5.80
CA GLN A 199 -22.02 17.87 -7.17
C GLN A 199 -20.77 17.39 -7.93
N GLY A 200 -19.61 17.37 -7.29
CA GLY A 200 -18.39 16.77 -7.81
C GLY A 200 -18.46 15.24 -7.76
N PHE A 201 -17.77 14.58 -8.68
CA PHE A 201 -17.55 13.14 -8.65
C PHE A 201 -16.41 12.81 -7.67
N GLY A 202 -16.25 11.53 -7.34
CA GLY A 202 -15.31 11.04 -6.33
C GLY A 202 -13.86 11.56 -6.45
N ILE A 203 -13.03 11.15 -5.49
CA ILE A 203 -11.59 11.44 -5.49
C ILE A 203 -10.85 10.61 -6.56
#